data_AF-A0AB36TLH4-F1
#
_entry.id   AF-A0AB36TLH4-F1
#
_cell.length_a   1.000
_cell.length_b   1.000
_cell.length_c   1.000
_cell.angle_alpha   90.00
_cell.angle_beta   90.00
_cell.angle_gamma   90.00
#
_symmetry.space_group_name_H-M   'P 1'
#
loop_
_entity.id
_entity.type
_entity.pdbx_description
1 polymer ?
#
loop_
_entity_poly.entity_id
_entity_poly.type
_entity_poly.pdbx_seq_one_letter_code
_entity_poly.pdbx_strand_id
1 'polypeptide(L)'
;MKHVIAFDISMGKSYMVIYNAQKQCVFESEIKHSKPEFKKLQEKIHELTDKTGELPKIVFEATGIYSRQLERFMQDNQYTYCLLNPL
;
A
#
# COMPACT_ATOMS: atom_id res chain seq x y z
N MET A 1 16.47 6.63 2.20
CA MET A 1 15.07 6.59 2.72
C MET A 1 14.29 5.62 1.85
N LYS A 2 13.48 4.76 2.45
CA LYS A 2 12.67 3.76 1.75
C LYS A 2 11.56 4.43 0.94
N HIS A 3 11.09 3.78 -0.12
CA HIS A 3 9.83 4.16 -0.75
C HIS A 3 8.69 4.05 0.27
N VAL A 4 7.67 4.89 0.11
CA VAL A 4 6.46 4.84 0.93
C VAL A 4 5.28 4.58 0.01
N ILE A 5 4.48 3.55 0.32
CA ILE A 5 3.21 3.29 -0.31
C ILE A 5 2.11 3.75 0.66
N ALA A 6 1.39 4.79 0.29
CA ALA A 6 0.27 5.32 1.04
C ALA A 6 -1.04 4.87 0.40
N PHE A 7 -2.00 4.46 1.23
CA PHE A 7 -3.34 4.09 0.81
C PHE A 7 -4.36 4.97 1.51
N ASP A 8 -5.17 5.70 0.74
CA ASP A 8 -6.45 6.25 1.19
C ASP A 8 -7.53 5.19 0.92
N ILE A 9 -8.14 4.68 2.00
CA ILE A 9 -8.99 3.50 1.95
C ILE A 9 -10.46 3.87 2.04
N SER A 10 -11.19 3.49 0.98
CA SER A 10 -12.63 3.57 0.89
C SER A 10 -13.27 2.17 0.80
N MET A 11 -14.60 2.12 0.78
CA MET A 11 -15.33 0.86 0.67
C MET A 11 -15.01 0.12 -0.65
N GLY A 12 -14.31 -1.01 -0.55
CA GLY A 12 -14.02 -1.90 -1.68
C GLY A 12 -12.90 -1.45 -2.62
N LYS A 13 -12.27 -0.31 -2.34
CA LYS A 13 -11.19 0.26 -3.14
C LYS A 13 -10.30 1.18 -2.32
N SER A 14 -9.07 1.36 -2.77
CA SER A 14 -8.14 2.33 -2.19
C SER A 14 -7.49 3.15 -3.27
N TYR A 15 -7.30 4.44 -3.02
CA TYR A 15 -6.38 5.24 -3.80
C TYR A 15 -4.97 5.02 -3.25
N MET A 16 -4.03 4.65 -4.12
CA MET A 16 -2.67 4.31 -3.75
C MET A 16 -1.69 5.29 -4.37
N VAL A 17 -0.74 5.77 -3.56
CA VAL A 17 0.34 6.65 -4.01
C VAL A 17 1.68 6.08 -3.55
N ILE A 18 2.69 6.13 -4.42
CA ILE A 18 4.06 5.71 -4.12
C ILE A 18 4.96 6.94 -4.13
N TYR A 19 5.62 7.18 -3.01
CA TYR A 19 6.63 8.23 -2.86
C TYR A 19 8.03 7.62 -2.86
N ASN A 20 8.95 8.25 -3.59
CA ASN A 20 10.36 7.88 -3.54
C ASN A 20 11.07 8.45 -2.29
N ALA A 21 12.37 8.15 -2.16
CA ALA A 21 13.20 8.65 -1.06
C ALA A 21 13.26 10.19 -0.97
N GLN A 22 13.03 10.89 -2.09
CA GLN A 22 13.00 12.34 -2.22
C GLN A 22 11.61 12.94 -1.95
N LYS A 23 10.65 12.12 -1.48
CA LYS A 23 9.25 12.50 -1.22
C LYS A 23 8.49 12.96 -2.48
N GLN A 24 8.94 12.55 -3.65
CA GLN A 24 8.25 12.82 -4.92
C GLN A 24 7.26 11.70 -5.20
N CYS A 25 6.05 12.05 -5.63
CA CYS A 25 5.10 11.08 -6.16
C CYS A 25 5.67 10.52 -7.46
N VAL A 26 5.86 9.21 -7.51
CA VAL A 26 6.38 8.50 -8.70
C VAL A 26 5.32 7.60 -9.34
N PHE A 27 4.23 7.32 -8.63
CA PHE A 27 3.15 6.49 -9.12
C PHE A 27 1.88 6.74 -8.30
N GLU A 28 0.75 6.75 -8.98
CA GLU A 28 -0.57 6.84 -8.38
C GLU A 28 -1.56 5.95 -9.15
N SER A 29 -2.44 5.26 -8.42
CA SER A 29 -3.50 4.45 -9.03
C SER A 29 -4.60 4.12 -8.03
N GLU A 30 -5.81 3.89 -8.54
CA GLU A 30 -6.84 3.21 -7.76
C GLU A 30 -6.64 1.69 -7.79
N ILE A 31 -6.74 1.04 -6.63
CA ILE A 31 -6.76 -0.42 -6.49
C ILE A 31 -8.12 -0.87 -5.98
N LYS A 32 -8.68 -1.92 -6.58
CA LYS A 32 -9.89 -2.58 -6.04
C LYS A 32 -9.47 -3.61 -5.00
N HIS A 33 -10.25 -3.79 -3.94
CA HIS A 33 -10.02 -4.82 -2.93
C HIS A 33 -10.43 -6.19 -3.47
N SER A 34 -9.63 -6.73 -4.38
CA SER A 34 -9.89 -7.97 -5.10
C SER A 34 -8.60 -8.75 -5.28
N LYS A 35 -8.69 -10.09 -5.35
CA LYS A 35 -7.52 -10.96 -5.51
C LYS A 35 -6.63 -10.58 -6.71
N PRO A 36 -7.17 -10.29 -7.91
CA PRO A 36 -6.32 -9.93 -9.06
C PRO A 36 -5.54 -8.64 -8.84
N GLU A 37 -6.17 -7.61 -8.26
CA GLU A 37 -5.51 -6.33 -7.99
C GLU A 37 -4.50 -6.45 -6.84
N PHE A 38 -4.78 -7.26 -5.82
CA PHE A 38 -3.81 -7.56 -4.75
C PHE A 38 -2.59 -8.33 -5.27
N LYS A 39 -2.76 -9.21 -6.26
CA LYS A 39 -1.61 -9.85 -6.92
C LYS A 39 -0.74 -8.83 -7.63
N LYS A 40 -1.34 -7.89 -8.38
CA LYS A 40 -0.60 -6.79 -9.02
C LYS A 40 0.11 -5.90 -8.00
N LEU A 41 -0.55 -5.62 -6.86
CA LEU A 41 0.06 -4.87 -5.77
C LEU A 41 1.27 -5.62 -5.19
N GLN A 42 1.15 -6.93 -5.00
CA GLN A 42 2.26 -7.77 -4.55
C GLN A 42 3.45 -7.71 -5.51
N GLU A 43 3.20 -7.89 -6.81
CA GLU A 43 4.23 -7.77 -7.86
C GLU A 43 4.91 -6.39 -7.80
N LYS A 44 4.13 -5.32 -7.59
CA LYS A 44 4.64 -3.96 -7.45
C LYS A 44 5.54 -3.75 -6.21
N ILE A 45 5.16 -4.33 -5.08
CA ILE A 45 5.97 -4.29 -3.84
C ILE A 45 7.31 -5.01 -4.06
N HIS A 46 7.29 -6.17 -4.73
CA HIS A 46 8.53 -6.89 -5.08
C HIS A 46 9.40 -6.09 -6.05
N GLU A 47 8.82 -5.53 -7.10
CA GLU A 47 9.54 -4.68 -8.07
C GLU A 47 10.27 -3.51 -7.37
N LEU A 48 9.60 -2.85 -6.41
CA LEU A 48 10.20 -1.77 -5.62
C LEU A 48 11.29 -2.26 -4.68
N THR A 49 11.08 -3.43 -4.05
CA THR A 49 12.03 -4.05 -3.15
C THR A 49 13.30 -4.44 -3.90
N ASP A 50 13.18 -5.06 -5.07
CA ASP A 50 14.31 -5.47 -5.90
C ASP A 50 15.12 -4.26 -6.39
N LYS A 51 14.44 -3.18 -6.79
CA LYS A 51 15.10 -1.94 -7.26
C LYS A 51 15.87 -1.22 -6.16
N THR A 52 15.46 -1.35 -4.91
CA THR A 52 15.97 -0.52 -3.81
C THR A 52 16.76 -1.32 -2.77
N GLY A 53 16.67 -2.65 -2.80
CA GLY A 53 17.20 -3.54 -1.77
C GLY A 53 16.42 -3.48 -0.45
N GLU A 54 15.32 -2.72 -0.37
CA GLU A 54 14.59 -2.48 0.86
C GLU A 54 13.07 -2.56 0.65
N LEU A 55 12.36 -3.26 1.55
CA LEU A 55 10.90 -3.28 1.53
C LEU A 55 10.34 -1.85 1.71
N PRO A 56 9.38 -1.40 0.88
CA PRO A 56 8.74 -0.11 1.06
C PRO A 56 7.99 -0.03 2.40
N LYS A 57 7.92 1.17 2.98
CA LYS A 57 7.03 1.41 4.13
C LYS A 57 5.59 1.54 3.63
N ILE A 58 4.67 0.89 4.32
CA ILE A 58 3.25 0.87 3.94
C ILE A 58 2.44 1.64 4.99
N VAL A 59 1.60 2.55 4.55
CA VAL A 59 0.78 3.41 5.41
C VAL A 59 -0.66 3.42 4.92
N PHE A 60 -1.60 3.26 5.85
CA PHE A 60 -3.04 3.26 5.60
C PHE A 60 -3.69 4.46 6.28
N GLU A 61 -4.45 5.23 5.51
CA GLU A 61 -5.45 6.15 6.01
C GLU A 61 -6.81 5.51 5.79
N ALA A 62 -7.53 5.18 6.86
CA ALA A 62 -8.78 4.45 6.74
C ALA A 62 -9.77 4.80 7.85
N THR A 63 -11.04 4.97 7.48
CA THR A 63 -12.14 5.13 8.43
C THR A 63 -12.86 3.81 8.67
N GLY A 64 -12.78 3.29 9.90
CA GLY A 64 -13.56 2.14 10.33
C GLY A 64 -13.09 0.80 9.75
N ILE A 65 -14.01 -0.02 9.23
CA ILE A 65 -13.75 -1.43 8.92
C ILE A 65 -13.23 -1.69 7.49
N TYR A 66 -13.10 -0.66 6.66
CA TYR A 66 -12.81 -0.82 5.22
C TYR A 66 -11.36 -1.23 4.94
N SER A 67 -10.44 -1.01 5.88
CA SER A 67 -9.04 -1.45 5.78
C SER A 67 -8.87 -2.97 5.89
N ARG A 68 -9.84 -3.70 6.47
CA ARG A 68 -9.68 -5.12 6.82
C ARG A 68 -9.22 -6.01 5.68
N GLN A 69 -9.69 -5.77 4.45
CA GLN A 69 -9.29 -6.58 3.30
C GLN A 69 -7.81 -6.36 2.93
N LEU A 70 -7.38 -5.10 2.95
CA LEU A 70 -5.99 -4.74 2.66
C LEU A 70 -5.07 -5.15 3.82
N GLU A 71 -5.51 -4.98 5.07
CA GLU A 71 -4.81 -5.47 6.27
C GLU A 71 -4.57 -6.98 6.24
N ARG A 72 -5.62 -7.77 5.90
CA ARG A 72 -5.48 -9.23 5.73
C ARG A 72 -4.47 -9.57 4.65
N PHE A 73 -4.54 -8.91 3.49
CA PHE A 73 -3.55 -9.08 2.43
C PHE A 73 -2.12 -8.80 2.93
N MET A 74 -1.91 -7.73 3.70
CA MET A 74 -0.59 -7.44 4.26
C MET A 74 -0.14 -8.50 5.26
N GLN A 75 -1.03 -8.95 6.15
CA GLN A 75 -0.74 -9.99 7.15
C GLN A 75 -0.39 -11.33 6.49
N ASP A 76 -1.19 -11.76 5.50
CA ASP A 76 -0.98 -13.00 4.75
C ASP A 76 0.37 -13.02 4.03
N ASN A 77 0.88 -11.84 3.64
CA ASN A 77 2.16 -11.67 2.95
C ASN A 77 3.28 -11.11 3.86
N GLN A 78 3.06 -11.07 5.17
CA GLN A 78 4.03 -10.63 6.18
C GLN A 78 4.57 -9.21 5.96
N TYR A 79 3.79 -8.33 5.34
CA TYR A 79 4.15 -6.93 5.17
C TYR A 79 3.82 -6.13 6.43
N THR A 80 4.79 -5.33 6.88
CA THR A 80 4.56 -4.39 7.98
C THR A 80 3.90 -3.12 7.46
N TYR A 81 2.85 -2.66 8.13
CA TYR A 81 2.11 -1.44 7.79
C TYR A 81 1.79 -0.62 9.04
N CYS A 82 1.55 0.67 8.84
CA CYS A 82 1.04 1.58 9.87
C CYS A 82 -0.37 2.05 9.51
N LEU A 83 -1.30 1.97 10.46
CA LEU A 83 -2.61 2.61 10.37
C LEU A 83 -2.53 4.02 10.94
N LEU A 84 -2.99 5.00 10.16
CA LEU A 84 -3.20 6.37 10.58
C LEU A 84 -4.69 6.56 10.88
N ASN A 85 -4.98 7.25 11.97
CA ASN A 85 -6.34 7.70 12.22
C ASN A 85 -6.72 8.75 11.16
N PRO A 86 -7.90 8.65 10.54
CA PRO A 86 -8.41 9.70 9.65
C PRO A 86 -8.62 10.97 10.48
N LEU A 87 -8.22 12.12 9.93
CA LEU A 87 -8.38 13.44 10.56
C LEU A 87 -9.83 13.93 10.54
#